data_AF-A0A1G5D5K5-F1
#
_entry.id   AF-A0A1G5D5K5-F1
#
_cell.length_a   1.000
_cell.length_b   1.000
_cell.length_c   1.000
_cell.angle_alpha   90.00
_cell.angle_beta   90.00
_cell.angle_gamma   90.00
#
_symmetry.space_group_name_H-M   'P 1'
#
loop_
_entity.id
_entity.type
_entity.pdbx_description
1 polymer ?
#
loop_
_entity_poly.entity_id
_entity_poly.type
_entity_poly.pdbx_seq_one_letter_code
_entity_poly.pdbx_strand_id
1 'polypeptide(L)'
;MNQQKSTASAWALHVSWKTVRECVEQYQKINGRFPKTTIHLKVISPQWKSWNTLGSAWHRRNEALHESVTEFLQIIRGNPDVQVILCDYEYLPNWHGVLINERHLFRSSCLYRNNEFTVHKNPYVYFRHEENYYSDMQISEFQYWFNHEARPRTLIDLLNRSTN
;
A
#
# COMPACT_ATOMS: atom_id res chain seq x y z
N MET A 1 -26.37 23.37 1.62
CA MET A 1 -25.86 21.98 1.69
C MET A 1 -24.40 21.99 1.29
N ASN A 2 -23.48 21.93 2.26
CA ASN A 2 -22.07 21.74 1.96
C ASN A 2 -21.85 20.27 1.60
N GLN A 3 -21.63 19.98 0.31
CA GLN A 3 -21.07 18.69 -0.09
C GLN A 3 -19.68 18.59 0.53
N GLN A 4 -19.57 17.78 1.57
CA GLN A 4 -18.30 17.35 2.13
C GLN A 4 -17.55 16.67 0.97
N LYS A 5 -16.56 17.36 0.39
CA LYS A 5 -15.72 16.79 -0.67
C LYS A 5 -15.16 15.48 -0.13
N SER A 6 -15.63 14.33 -0.63
CA SER A 6 -15.15 13.04 -0.16
C SER A 6 -13.66 12.96 -0.49
N THR A 7 -12.83 12.90 0.54
CA THR A 7 -11.40 12.66 0.40
C THR A 7 -11.23 11.25 -0.15
N ALA A 8 -10.51 11.11 -1.26
CA ALA A 8 -10.18 9.79 -1.77
C ALA A 8 -9.11 9.16 -0.88
N SER A 9 -9.18 7.85 -0.69
CA SER A 9 -8.17 7.08 0.05
C SER A 9 -7.65 5.94 -0.80
N ALA A 10 -6.36 5.64 -0.68
CA ALA A 10 -5.77 4.44 -1.25
C ALA A 10 -4.98 3.71 -0.17
N TRP A 11 -5.26 2.42 0.03
CA TRP A 11 -4.58 1.57 1.00
C TRP A 11 -3.73 0.56 0.24
N ALA A 12 -2.43 0.64 0.43
CA ALA A 12 -1.45 -0.13 -0.32
C ALA A 12 -0.69 -1.07 0.62
N LEU A 13 -0.71 -2.37 0.34
CA LEU A 13 -0.07 -3.40 1.15
C LEU A 13 0.95 -4.17 0.31
N HIS A 14 2.21 -4.23 0.75
CA HIS A 14 3.29 -4.99 0.12
C HIS A 14 3.61 -4.62 -1.36
N VAL A 15 3.20 -3.44 -1.82
CA VAL A 15 3.38 -2.98 -3.20
C VAL A 15 4.43 -1.88 -3.30
N SER A 16 5.11 -1.79 -4.44
CA SER A 16 6.01 -0.65 -4.73
C SER A 16 5.19 0.60 -5.04
N TRP A 17 5.81 1.78 -4.88
CA TRP A 17 5.17 3.04 -5.27
C TRP A 17 4.75 3.06 -6.74
N LYS A 18 5.60 2.52 -7.63
CA LYS A 18 5.28 2.38 -9.06
C LYS A 18 3.93 1.68 -9.26
N THR A 19 3.68 0.58 -8.56
CA THR A 19 2.39 -0.11 -8.60
C THR A 19 1.26 0.77 -8.08
N VAL A 20 1.44 1.44 -6.93
CA VAL A 20 0.40 2.32 -6.39
C VAL A 20 -0.02 3.37 -7.41
N ARG A 21 0.96 4.00 -8.08
CA ARG A 21 0.71 4.96 -9.15
C ARG A 21 -0.05 4.33 -10.32
N GLU A 22 0.39 3.17 -10.81
CA GLU A 22 -0.27 2.48 -11.93
C GLU A 22 -1.74 2.13 -11.60
N CYS A 23 -2.03 1.64 -10.38
CA CYS A 23 -3.39 1.35 -9.94
C CYS A 23 -4.26 2.62 -9.82
N VAL A 24 -3.70 3.71 -9.29
CA VAL A 24 -4.39 5.01 -9.19
C VAL A 24 -4.68 5.59 -10.58
N GLU A 25 -3.72 5.56 -11.50
CA GLU A 25 -3.90 6.01 -12.88
C GLU A 25 -4.95 5.16 -13.61
N GLN A 26 -4.93 3.85 -13.42
CA GLN A 26 -5.94 2.95 -13.99
C GLN A 26 -7.35 3.26 -13.44
N TYR A 27 -7.46 3.48 -12.13
CA TYR A 27 -8.72 3.90 -11.51
C TYR A 27 -9.23 5.23 -12.08
N GLN A 28 -8.33 6.22 -12.24
CA GLN A 28 -8.66 7.54 -12.79
C GLN A 28 -9.17 7.47 -14.23
N LYS A 29 -8.59 6.60 -15.07
CA LYS A 29 -9.06 6.37 -16.43
C LYS A 29 -10.51 5.89 -16.48
N ILE A 30 -10.93 5.10 -15.48
CA ILE A 30 -12.28 4.50 -15.42
C ILE A 30 -13.29 5.44 -14.75
N ASN A 31 -12.88 6.18 -13.70
CA ASN A 31 -13.80 6.89 -12.80
C ASN A 31 -13.62 8.41 -12.78
N GLY A 32 -12.69 8.97 -13.56
CA GLY A 32 -12.43 10.40 -13.64
C GLY A 32 -11.38 10.91 -12.65
N ARG A 33 -11.33 12.25 -12.48
CA ARG A 33 -10.26 12.95 -11.75
C ARG A 33 -10.30 12.61 -10.25
N PHE A 34 -9.13 12.37 -9.68
CA PHE A 34 -8.98 11.95 -8.29
C PHE A 34 -8.89 13.19 -7.37
N PRO A 35 -9.78 13.36 -6.38
CA PRO A 35 -9.72 14.48 -5.43
C PRO A 35 -8.56 14.29 -4.44
N LYS A 36 -8.35 15.28 -3.55
CA LYS A 36 -7.35 15.24 -2.47
C LYS A 36 -7.27 13.84 -1.85
N THR A 37 -6.13 13.19 -2.02
CA THR A 37 -5.93 11.76 -1.79
C THR A 37 -5.05 11.53 -0.58
N THR A 38 -5.49 10.66 0.32
CA THR A 38 -4.61 10.08 1.35
C THR A 38 -4.22 8.66 0.97
N ILE A 39 -2.93 8.44 0.74
CA ILE A 39 -2.36 7.12 0.43
C ILE A 39 -1.76 6.56 1.70
N HIS A 40 -2.36 5.49 2.21
CA HIS A 40 -1.82 4.72 3.33
C HIS A 40 -0.99 3.58 2.76
N LEU A 41 0.33 3.65 2.93
CA LEU A 41 1.25 2.60 2.48
C LEU A 41 1.75 1.80 3.67
N LYS A 42 1.47 0.49 3.67
CA LYS A 42 1.93 -0.43 4.69
C LYS A 42 3.29 -1.03 4.33
N VAL A 43 4.23 -0.95 5.28
CA VAL A 43 5.61 -1.48 5.18
C VAL A 43 5.90 -2.43 6.34
N ILE A 44 6.75 -3.44 6.13
CA ILE A 44 7.06 -4.39 7.20
C ILE A 44 7.85 -3.64 8.26
N SER A 45 7.45 -3.81 9.53
CA SER A 45 8.18 -3.23 10.65
C SER A 45 9.54 -3.89 10.83
N PRO A 46 10.67 -3.14 10.81
CA PRO A 46 11.96 -3.65 11.25
C PRO A 46 11.99 -4.01 12.74
N GLN A 47 11.00 -3.53 13.53
CA GLN A 47 10.85 -3.90 14.94
C GLN A 47 10.08 -5.21 15.12
N TRP A 48 9.59 -5.82 14.04
CA TRP A 48 8.90 -7.09 14.10
C TRP A 48 9.81 -8.17 14.71
N LYS A 49 9.31 -8.92 15.70
CA LYS A 49 10.08 -9.97 16.39
C LYS A 49 10.70 -11.00 15.44
N SER A 50 10.04 -11.27 14.32
CA SER A 50 10.50 -12.21 13.30
C SER A 50 11.31 -11.56 12.18
N TRP A 51 11.64 -10.27 12.27
CA TRP A 51 12.39 -9.55 11.24
C TRP A 51 13.68 -10.28 10.84
N ASN A 52 14.48 -10.71 11.81
CA ASN A 52 15.74 -11.42 11.57
C ASN A 52 15.57 -12.83 10.99
N THR A 53 14.35 -13.37 10.98
CA THR A 53 14.03 -14.66 10.35
C THR A 53 13.65 -14.50 8.88
N LEU A 54 13.48 -13.26 8.41
CA LEU A 54 13.23 -12.97 7.02
C LEU A 54 14.51 -13.12 6.19
N GLY A 55 14.36 -13.57 4.96
CA GLY A 55 15.44 -13.56 3.99
C GLY A 55 15.96 -12.16 3.67
N SER A 56 17.22 -12.08 3.22
CA SER A 56 17.82 -10.84 2.69
C SER A 56 17.04 -10.21 1.53
N ALA A 57 16.22 -10.99 0.82
CA ALA A 57 15.30 -10.50 -0.21
C ALA A 57 14.21 -9.57 0.38
N TRP A 58 13.68 -9.90 1.57
CA TRP A 58 12.68 -9.07 2.25
C TRP A 58 13.27 -7.77 2.77
N HIS A 59 14.46 -7.85 3.38
CA HIS A 59 15.18 -6.66 3.86
C HIS A 59 15.40 -5.66 2.72
N ARG A 60 16.01 -6.13 1.61
CA ARG A 60 16.23 -5.30 0.41
C ARG A 60 14.94 -4.74 -0.18
N ARG A 61 13.84 -5.51 -0.20
CA ARG A 61 12.55 -5.02 -0.69
C ARG A 61 11.98 -3.94 0.20
N ASN A 62 12.04 -4.11 1.51
CA ASN A 62 11.54 -3.14 2.47
C ASN A 62 12.38 -1.84 2.40
N GLU A 63 13.69 -1.96 2.27
CA GLU A 63 14.62 -0.83 2.02
C GLU A 63 14.29 -0.10 0.73
N ALA A 64 14.21 -0.81 -0.40
CA ALA A 64 13.88 -0.21 -1.70
C ALA A 64 12.49 0.46 -1.69
N LEU A 65 11.53 -0.10 -0.96
CA LEU A 65 10.21 0.50 -0.79
C LEU A 65 10.32 1.79 0.05
N HIS A 66 11.10 1.78 1.12
CA HIS A 66 11.38 2.98 1.93
C HIS A 66 12.06 4.08 1.11
N GLU A 67 13.08 3.75 0.32
CA GLU A 67 13.78 4.70 -0.56
C GLU A 67 12.81 5.30 -1.59
N SER A 68 12.02 4.46 -2.25
CA SER A 68 11.05 4.89 -3.25
C SER A 68 9.98 5.83 -2.68
N VAL A 69 9.54 5.60 -1.45
CA VAL A 69 8.62 6.51 -0.76
C VAL A 69 9.29 7.83 -0.42
N THR A 70 10.54 7.80 0.01
CA THR A 70 11.29 9.00 0.36
C THR A 70 11.50 9.88 -0.87
N GLU A 71 11.91 9.30 -1.99
CA GLU A 71 11.99 9.97 -3.29
C GLU A 71 10.63 10.56 -3.69
N PHE A 72 9.56 9.77 -3.57
CA PHE A 72 8.22 10.25 -3.90
C PHE A 72 7.78 11.45 -3.05
N LEU A 73 8.00 11.40 -1.74
CA LEU A 73 7.68 12.51 -0.83
C LEU A 73 8.40 13.81 -1.22
N GLN A 74 9.60 13.71 -1.78
CA GLN A 74 10.31 14.87 -2.32
C GLN A 74 9.61 15.41 -3.58
N ILE A 75 9.12 14.53 -4.47
CA ILE A 75 8.40 14.91 -5.70
C ILE A 75 7.06 15.59 -5.39
N ILE A 76 6.29 15.07 -4.43
CA ILE A 76 4.99 15.66 -4.05
C ILE A 76 5.09 16.75 -2.99
N ARG A 77 6.30 17.12 -2.57
CA ARG A 77 6.50 18.18 -1.58
C ARG A 77 5.88 19.48 -2.09
N GLY A 78 4.86 19.96 -1.39
CA GLY A 78 4.12 21.17 -1.76
C GLY A 78 2.87 20.94 -2.62
N ASN A 79 2.53 19.70 -2.95
CA ASN A 79 1.22 19.36 -3.52
C ASN A 79 0.20 19.09 -2.39
N PRO A 80 -0.73 20.02 -2.10
CA PRO A 80 -1.70 19.85 -1.01
C PRO A 80 -2.76 18.78 -1.29
N ASP A 81 -2.83 18.27 -2.53
CA ASP A 81 -3.83 17.32 -2.98
C ASP A 81 -3.38 15.86 -2.81
N VAL A 82 -2.15 15.58 -2.40
CA VAL A 82 -1.68 14.21 -2.14
C VAL A 82 -0.98 14.15 -0.78
N GLN A 83 -1.52 13.31 0.10
CA GLN A 83 -0.94 12.97 1.39
C GLN A 83 -0.52 11.50 1.37
N VAL A 84 0.66 11.18 1.87
CA VAL A 84 1.09 9.80 2.12
C VAL A 84 1.21 9.57 3.62
N ILE A 85 0.70 8.45 4.09
CA ILE A 85 0.83 7.98 5.47
C ILE A 85 1.51 6.61 5.39
N LEU A 86 2.62 6.45 6.09
CA LEU A 86 3.28 5.16 6.21
C LEU A 86 2.78 4.45 7.45
N CYS A 87 2.45 3.17 7.30
CA CYS A 87 1.97 2.33 8.37
C CYS A 87 2.86 1.09 8.48
N ASP A 88 3.13 0.68 9.70
CA ASP A 88 3.83 -0.58 9.96
C ASP A 88 2.85 -1.74 10.11
N TYR A 89 3.36 -2.94 9.87
CA TYR A 89 2.71 -4.19 10.25
C TYR A 89 3.73 -5.31 10.49
N GLU A 90 3.28 -6.34 11.18
CA GLU A 90 4.09 -7.44 11.74
C GLU A 90 3.61 -8.82 11.27
N TYR A 91 3.19 -8.94 10.00
CA TYR A 91 2.70 -10.19 9.43
C TYR A 91 2.99 -10.27 7.92
N LEU A 92 3.01 -11.45 7.31
CA LEU A 92 3.20 -11.62 5.86
C LEU A 92 1.99 -12.31 5.21
N PRO A 93 0.99 -11.59 4.69
CA PRO A 93 0.01 -12.19 3.81
C PRO A 93 0.67 -12.77 2.56
N ASN A 94 0.09 -13.83 2.01
CA ASN A 94 0.46 -14.42 0.72
C ASN A 94 -0.18 -13.66 -0.47
N TRP A 95 -0.48 -12.39 -0.28
CA TRP A 95 -1.03 -11.50 -1.29
C TRP A 95 -0.58 -10.06 -1.02
N HIS A 96 -0.66 -9.24 -2.06
CA HIS A 96 -0.36 -7.81 -2.03
C HIS A 96 -1.37 -7.06 -2.90
N GLY A 97 -1.55 -5.76 -2.65
CA GLY A 97 -2.54 -5.01 -3.40
C GLY A 97 -2.70 -3.55 -3.03
N VAL A 98 -3.59 -2.89 -3.78
CA VAL A 98 -4.00 -1.50 -3.61
C VAL A 98 -5.53 -1.46 -3.58
N LEU A 99 -6.10 -1.02 -2.47
CA LEU A 99 -7.53 -0.76 -2.31
C LEU A 99 -7.80 0.74 -2.41
N ILE A 100 -8.61 1.16 -3.36
CA ILE A 100 -8.97 2.56 -3.59
C ILE A 100 -10.41 2.80 -3.14
N ASN A 101 -10.61 3.85 -2.33
CA ASN A 101 -11.89 4.31 -1.80
C ASN A 101 -12.71 3.19 -1.16
N GLU A 102 -12.03 2.23 -0.53
CA GLU A 102 -12.65 1.04 0.09
C GLU A 102 -13.53 0.21 -0.85
N ARG A 103 -13.40 0.40 -2.16
CA ARG A 103 -14.31 -0.16 -3.18
C ARG A 103 -13.62 -0.84 -4.35
N HIS A 104 -12.38 -0.46 -4.63
CA HIS A 104 -11.68 -0.86 -5.85
C HIS A 104 -10.35 -1.50 -5.49
N LEU A 105 -10.32 -2.84 -5.45
CA LEU A 105 -9.15 -3.60 -5.04
C LEU A 105 -8.41 -4.15 -6.26
N PHE A 106 -7.14 -3.79 -6.36
CA PHE A 106 -6.16 -4.45 -7.23
C PHE A 106 -5.35 -5.40 -6.36
N ARG A 107 -5.53 -6.71 -6.51
CA ARG A 107 -4.84 -7.73 -5.69
C ARG A 107 -4.10 -8.74 -6.55
N SER A 108 -2.93 -9.16 -6.09
CA SER A 108 -2.17 -10.27 -6.65
C SER A 108 -1.63 -11.16 -5.54
N SER A 109 -1.30 -12.40 -5.90
CA SER A 109 -0.74 -13.40 -4.99
C SER A 109 0.78 -13.30 -4.94
N CYS A 110 1.34 -13.49 -3.75
CA CYS A 110 2.77 -13.67 -3.56
C CYS A 110 3.05 -14.96 -2.79
N LEU A 111 4.15 -15.62 -3.15
CA LEU A 111 4.63 -16.78 -2.43
C LEU A 111 5.86 -16.42 -1.63
N TYR A 112 5.91 -16.96 -0.41
CA TYR A 112 7.10 -17.01 0.41
C TYR A 112 7.56 -18.45 0.52
N ARG A 113 8.67 -18.77 -0.12
CA ARG A 113 9.30 -20.11 -0.01
C ARG A 113 10.80 -19.93 0.02
N ASN A 114 11.48 -20.66 0.89
CA ASN A 114 12.95 -20.64 1.01
C ASN A 114 13.54 -19.23 1.13
N ASN A 115 12.89 -18.35 1.91
CA ASN A 115 13.31 -16.97 2.09
C ASN A 115 13.28 -16.08 0.82
N GLU A 116 12.65 -16.55 -0.25
CA GLU A 116 12.42 -15.78 -1.48
C GLU A 116 10.97 -15.31 -1.57
N PHE A 117 10.82 -14.04 -1.94
CA PHE A 117 9.53 -13.43 -2.23
C PHE A 117 9.30 -13.44 -3.74
N THR A 118 8.38 -14.27 -4.19
CA THR A 118 8.01 -14.36 -5.60
C THR A 118 6.67 -13.68 -5.79
N VAL A 119 6.69 -12.52 -6.45
CA VAL A 119 5.47 -12.00 -7.10
C VAL A 119 5.31 -12.82 -8.36
N HIS A 120 4.23 -13.59 -8.46
CA HIS A 120 3.91 -14.19 -9.75
C HIS A 120 3.81 -13.07 -10.78
N LYS A 121 4.32 -13.27 -12.00
CA LYS A 121 4.21 -12.31 -13.12
C LYS A 121 2.76 -11.98 -13.53
N ASN A 122 1.77 -12.39 -12.75
CA ASN A 122 0.36 -12.22 -13.03
C ASN A 122 -0.05 -10.74 -12.88
N PRO A 123 -0.86 -10.22 -13.81
CA PRO A 123 -1.47 -8.92 -13.66
C PRO A 123 -2.35 -8.90 -12.40
N TYR A 124 -2.43 -7.75 -11.75
CA TYR A 124 -3.35 -7.55 -10.63
C TYR A 124 -4.77 -7.91 -11.05
N VAL A 125 -5.44 -8.76 -10.26
CA VAL A 125 -6.86 -9.01 -10.42
C VAL A 125 -7.61 -7.84 -9.81
N TYR A 126 -8.62 -7.35 -10.53
CA TYR A 126 -9.43 -6.22 -10.12
C TYR A 126 -10.75 -6.70 -9.55
N PHE A 127 -11.04 -6.27 -8.32
CA PHE A 127 -12.29 -6.55 -7.60
C PHE A 127 -13.01 -5.23 -7.31
N ARG A 128 -14.31 -5.20 -7.59
CA ARG A 128 -15.15 -4.03 -7.34
C ARG A 128 -16.24 -4.37 -6.32
N HIS A 129 -16.44 -3.47 -5.35
CA HIS A 129 -17.51 -3.59 -4.37
C HIS A 129 -18.89 -3.65 -5.05
N GLU A 130 -19.80 -4.45 -4.49
CA GLU A 130 -21.16 -4.69 -4.99
C GLU A 130 -21.23 -5.37 -6.37
N GLU A 131 -20.09 -5.81 -6.92
CA GLU A 131 -20.07 -6.55 -8.18
C GLU A 131 -20.57 -7.99 -8.01
N ASN A 132 -20.09 -8.67 -6.96
CA ASN A 132 -20.52 -10.00 -6.55
C ASN A 132 -19.95 -10.33 -5.16
N TYR A 133 -20.50 -11.36 -4.53
CA TYR A 133 -20.10 -11.82 -3.19
C TYR A 133 -18.59 -12.11 -3.08
N TYR A 134 -17.98 -12.69 -4.12
CA TYR A 134 -16.56 -13.02 -4.09
C TYR A 134 -15.70 -11.74 -4.08
N SER A 135 -16.01 -10.73 -4.91
CA SER A 135 -15.34 -9.43 -4.89
C SER A 135 -15.43 -8.75 -3.52
N ASP A 136 -16.62 -8.76 -2.89
CA ASP A 136 -16.82 -8.16 -1.57
C ASP A 136 -16.04 -8.90 -0.47
N MET A 137 -15.97 -10.22 -0.55
CA MET A 137 -15.15 -11.04 0.35
C MET A 137 -13.66 -10.70 0.23
N GLN A 138 -13.16 -10.52 -1.00
CA GLN A 138 -11.75 -10.16 -1.25
C GLN A 138 -11.41 -8.76 -0.70
N ILE A 139 -12.33 -7.79 -0.86
CA ILE A 139 -12.18 -6.44 -0.31
C ILE A 139 -12.21 -6.49 1.22
N SER A 140 -13.16 -7.22 1.82
CA SER A 140 -13.28 -7.35 3.28
C SER A 140 -12.05 -8.01 3.89
N GLU A 141 -11.52 -9.06 3.27
CA GLU A 141 -10.26 -9.68 3.67
C GLU A 141 -9.12 -8.66 3.62
N PHE A 142 -8.99 -7.91 2.51
CA PHE A 142 -7.96 -6.89 2.39
C PHE A 142 -8.06 -5.85 3.51
N GLN A 143 -9.26 -5.32 3.78
CA GLN A 143 -9.49 -4.33 4.82
C GLN A 143 -9.17 -4.87 6.20
N TYR A 144 -9.58 -6.12 6.51
CA TYR A 144 -9.27 -6.77 7.77
C TYR A 144 -7.75 -6.81 7.98
N TRP A 145 -6.99 -7.33 7.01
CA TRP A 145 -5.54 -7.40 7.09
C TRP A 145 -4.85 -6.03 7.09
N PHE A 146 -5.39 -5.07 6.33
CA PHE A 146 -4.89 -3.71 6.31
C PHE A 146 -5.11 -3.01 7.65
N ASN A 147 -6.18 -3.29 8.37
CA ASN A 147 -6.44 -2.70 9.68
C ASN A 147 -5.86 -3.51 10.85
N HIS A 148 -5.56 -4.79 10.63
CA HIS A 148 -4.89 -5.62 11.62
C HIS A 148 -3.51 -5.03 11.95
N GLU A 149 -3.35 -4.61 13.21
CA GLU A 149 -2.11 -4.10 13.81
C GLU A 149 -1.40 -2.98 13.04
N ALA A 150 -2.13 -2.19 12.24
CA ALA A 150 -1.56 -1.03 11.56
C ALA A 150 -1.12 0.04 12.56
N ARG A 151 0.19 0.26 12.70
CA ARG A 151 0.71 1.37 13.50
C ARG A 151 1.15 2.48 12.56
N PRO A 152 0.48 3.65 12.53
CA PRO A 152 0.95 4.75 11.71
C PRO A 152 2.34 5.19 12.19
N ARG A 153 3.28 5.30 11.27
CA ARG A 153 4.56 5.97 11.51
C ARG A 153 4.42 7.45 11.19
N THR A 154 4.89 8.29 12.09
CA THR A 154 5.17 9.69 11.79
C THR A 154 6.31 9.78 10.78
N LEU A 155 6.07 10.46 9.66
CA LEU A 155 7.07 10.68 8.59
C LEU A 155 8.36 11.35 9.08
N ILE A 156 8.29 12.07 10.20
CA ILE A 156 9.42 12.72 10.88
C ILE A 156 10.48 11.69 11.29
N ASP A 157 10.07 10.48 11.69
CA ASP A 157 11.00 9.43 12.12
C ASP A 157 11.82 8.83 10.97
N LEU A 158 11.36 9.01 9.73
CA LEU A 158 12.04 8.52 8.53
C LEU A 158 13.06 9.52 7.98
N LEU A 159 12.70 10.81 7.94
CA LEU A 159 13.60 11.87 7.48
C LEU A 159 14.82 12.07 8.40
N ASN A 160 14.64 11.83 9.70
CA ASN A 160 15.73 11.92 10.68
C ASN A 160 16.69 10.72 10.67
N ARG A 161 16.35 9.63 9.96
CA ARG A 161 17.24 8.46 9.80
C ARG A 161 18.09 8.52 8.53
N SER A 162 17.70 9.33 7.54
CA SER A 162 18.46 9.52 6.30
C SER A 162 19.62 10.53 6.44
N THR A 163 19.78 11.14 7.61
CA THR A 163 20.76 12.21 7.89
C THR A 163 21.86 11.81 8.88
N ASN A 164 21.93 10.53 9.27
CA ASN A 164 23.02 9.95 10.07
C ASN A 164 23.71 8.82 9.32
#